data_AF-E3MB03-F1
#
_entry.id   AF-E3MB03-F1
#
_cell.length_a   1.000
_cell.length_b   1.000
_cell.length_c   1.000
_cell.angle_alpha   90.00
_cell.angle_beta   90.00
_cell.angle_gamma   90.00
#
_symmetry.space_group_name_H-M   'P 1'
#
loop_
_entity.id
_entity.type
_entity.pdbx_description
1 polymer ?
#
loop_
_entity_poly.entity_id
_entity_poly.type
_entity_poly.pdbx_seq_one_letter_code
_entity_poly.pdbx_strand_id
1 'polypeptide(L)'
;MDAVRDVHPSPYNLDGMYEPIRQTLDFHHIEQINTMVFHFRELSREVTSHLGVIPSTVIGELRSLNQRIVDTIELMESDMVRNERAPYEAKLGFYRQEYLDMTVHLKDLVNILHNVQPQPQVTPTEQP
;
A
#
# COMPACT_ATOMS: atom_id res chain seq x y z
N MET A 1 -53.17 47.31 15.86
CA MET A 1 -53.89 46.53 14.84
C MET A 1 -52.83 45.82 14.03
N ASP A 2 -52.48 44.64 14.53
CA ASP A 2 -51.40 43.79 14.07
C ASP A 2 -51.80 43.03 12.81
N ALA A 3 -51.12 43.29 11.69
CA ALA A 3 -51.21 42.47 10.50
C ALA A 3 -50.18 41.34 10.63
N VAL A 4 -50.63 40.20 11.15
CA VAL A 4 -49.87 38.95 11.18
C VAL A 4 -49.63 38.52 9.73
N ARG A 5 -48.36 38.47 9.34
CA ARG A 5 -47.91 37.87 8.08
C ARG A 5 -48.15 36.37 8.14
N ASP A 6 -49.11 35.87 7.38
CA ASP A 6 -49.18 34.45 7.01
C ASP A 6 -48.03 34.12 6.06
N VAL A 7 -46.88 33.78 6.64
CA VAL A 7 -45.78 33.14 5.90
C VAL A 7 -46.06 31.63 5.94
N HIS A 8 -46.72 31.13 4.91
CA HIS A 8 -46.76 29.70 4.63
C HIS A 8 -45.31 29.20 4.51
N PRO A 9 -44.85 28.23 5.33
CA PRO A 9 -43.58 27.58 5.05
C PRO A 9 -43.73 26.76 3.78
N SER A 10 -43.01 27.16 2.74
CA SER A 10 -42.85 26.40 1.50
C SER A 10 -42.33 24.99 1.84
N PRO A 11 -42.93 23.90 1.33
CA PRO A 11 -42.48 22.53 1.59
C PRO A 11 -41.16 22.18 0.87
N TYR A 12 -40.52 23.15 0.22
CA TYR A 12 -39.32 22.96 -0.59
C TYR A 12 -38.03 23.54 0.03
N ASN A 13 -37.95 23.64 1.36
CA ASN A 13 -36.65 23.76 2.03
C ASN A 13 -35.95 22.38 2.03
N LEU A 14 -35.49 21.98 0.84
CA LEU A 14 -34.58 20.86 0.58
C LEU A 14 -33.12 21.22 0.96
N ASP A 15 -32.94 22.01 2.02
CA ASP A 15 -31.62 22.47 2.49
C ASP A 15 -31.10 21.65 3.69
N GLY A 16 -31.71 20.49 3.91
CA GLY A 16 -31.13 19.39 4.67
C GLY A 16 -30.58 18.36 3.69
N MET A 17 -29.56 18.73 2.91
CA MET A 17 -28.73 17.75 2.22
C MET A 17 -28.29 16.74 3.29
N TYR A 18 -28.82 15.53 3.20
CA TYR A 18 -28.43 14.41 4.03
C TYR A 18 -26.93 14.24 3.82
N GLU A 19 -26.08 14.82 4.68
CA GLU A 19 -24.68 14.42 4.70
C GLU A 19 -24.72 12.92 4.98
N PRO A 20 -24.20 12.07 4.07
CA PRO A 20 -24.14 10.65 4.34
C PRO A 20 -23.42 10.51 5.67
N ILE A 21 -24.05 9.84 6.65
CA ILE A 21 -23.45 9.59 7.95
C ILE A 21 -22.03 9.08 7.68
N ARG A 22 -21.02 9.86 8.05
CA ARG A 22 -19.62 9.45 7.90
C ARG A 22 -19.44 8.21 8.76
N GLN A 23 -19.41 7.06 8.12
CA GLN A 23 -19.12 5.81 8.81
C GLN A 23 -17.65 5.87 9.19
N THR A 24 -17.39 5.97 10.49
CA THR A 24 -16.03 6.00 11.04
C THR A 24 -15.45 4.60 11.10
N LEU A 25 -14.13 4.49 11.21
CA LEU A 25 -13.48 3.21 11.45
C LEU A 25 -13.87 2.67 12.82
N ASP A 26 -14.18 1.37 12.90
CA ASP A 26 -14.30 0.67 14.18
C ASP A 26 -12.98 -0.03 14.54
N PHE A 27 -12.94 -0.68 15.71
CA PHE A 27 -11.76 -1.39 16.20
C PHE A 27 -11.26 -2.45 15.21
N HIS A 28 -12.16 -3.14 14.52
CA HIS A 28 -11.79 -4.17 13.56
C HIS A 28 -11.09 -3.58 12.33
N HIS A 29 -11.57 -2.46 11.79
CA HIS A 29 -10.90 -1.79 10.68
C HIS A 29 -9.52 -1.28 11.08
N ILE A 30 -9.39 -0.71 12.29
CA ILE A 30 -8.10 -0.23 12.82
C ILE A 30 -7.10 -1.39 12.97
N GLU A 31 -7.53 -2.52 13.50
CA GLU A 31 -6.71 -3.73 13.62
C GLU A 31 -6.24 -4.25 12.26
N GLN A 32 -7.13 -4.28 11.27
CA GLN A 32 -6.78 -4.70 9.91
C GLN A 32 -5.76 -3.76 9.26
N ILE A 33 -5.90 -2.44 9.41
CA ILE A 33 -4.91 -1.49 8.87
C ILE A 33 -3.56 -1.67 9.56
N ASN A 34 -3.53 -1.75 10.88
CA ASN A 34 -2.30 -1.96 11.63
C ASN A 34 -1.58 -3.25 11.21
N THR A 35 -2.33 -4.32 10.97
CA THR A 35 -1.80 -5.60 10.49
C THR A 35 -1.17 -5.45 9.10
N MET A 36 -1.83 -4.76 8.18
CA MET A 36 -1.27 -4.50 6.85
C MET A 36 -0.01 -3.63 6.93
N VAL A 37 -0.03 -2.54 7.69
CA VAL A 37 1.14 -1.66 7.90
C VAL A 37 2.31 -2.44 8.48
N PHE A 38 2.06 -3.36 9.42
CA PHE A 38 3.08 -4.25 9.96
C PHE A 38 3.72 -5.11 8.87
N HIS A 39 2.92 -5.79 8.04
CA HIS A 39 3.42 -6.62 6.95
C HIS A 39 4.23 -5.83 5.91
N PHE A 40 3.79 -4.62 5.53
CA PHE A 40 4.57 -3.77 4.63
C PHE A 40 5.89 -3.33 5.25
N ARG A 41 5.93 -3.03 6.57
CA ARG A 41 7.18 -2.71 7.27
C ARG A 41 8.14 -3.90 7.34
N GLU A 42 7.63 -5.13 7.51
CA GLU A 42 8.46 -6.34 7.42
C GLU A 42 9.04 -6.51 6.02
N LEU A 43 8.22 -6.37 4.97
CA LEU A 43 8.66 -6.46 3.59
C LEU A 43 9.75 -5.42 3.28
N SER A 44 9.60 -4.17 3.73
CA SER A 44 10.63 -3.13 3.56
C SER A 44 11.97 -3.51 4.20
N ARG A 45 11.94 -4.13 5.40
CA ARG A 45 13.17 -4.61 6.06
C ARG A 45 13.82 -5.73 5.25
N GLU A 46 13.03 -6.64 4.70
CA GLU A 46 13.52 -7.72 3.85
C GLU A 46 14.18 -7.16 2.57
N VAL A 47 13.50 -6.26 1.84
CA VAL A 47 14.07 -5.58 0.65
C VAL A 47 15.39 -4.89 1.01
N THR A 48 15.42 -4.17 2.12
CA THR A 48 16.60 -3.43 2.58
C THR A 48 17.77 -4.37 2.92
N SER A 49 17.49 -5.57 3.43
CA SER A 49 18.51 -6.57 3.74
C SER A 49 19.29 -7.04 2.50
N HIS A 50 18.66 -7.01 1.33
CA HIS A 50 19.28 -7.39 0.06
C HIS A 50 20.08 -6.25 -0.60
N LEU A 51 19.96 -5.01 -0.14
CA LEU A 51 20.67 -3.85 -0.72
C LEU A 51 22.20 -3.86 -0.46
N GLY A 52 22.70 -4.75 0.40
CA GLY A 52 24.12 -4.82 0.81
C GLY A 52 25.01 -5.73 -0.03
N VAL A 53 24.47 -6.47 -0.99
CA VAL A 53 25.20 -7.49 -1.75
C VAL A 53 24.62 -7.50 -3.17
N ILE A 54 25.42 -7.42 -4.24
CA ILE A 54 25.10 -7.78 -5.67
C ILE A 54 24.98 -6.59 -6.68
N PRO A 55 25.18 -6.82 -8.00
CA PRO A 55 25.04 -5.93 -9.16
C PRO A 55 24.08 -4.73 -9.11
N SER A 56 24.55 -3.62 -9.71
CA SER A 56 23.95 -2.28 -9.70
C SER A 56 22.52 -2.20 -10.25
N THR A 57 22.14 -3.06 -11.20
CA THR A 57 20.80 -3.10 -11.78
C THR A 57 19.75 -3.62 -10.80
N VAL A 58 20.04 -4.72 -10.10
CA VAL A 58 19.10 -5.30 -9.12
C VAL A 58 18.98 -4.40 -7.88
N ILE A 59 20.05 -3.69 -7.50
CA ILE A 59 19.99 -2.66 -6.44
C ILE A 59 19.01 -1.53 -6.81
N GLY A 60 18.99 -1.09 -8.07
CA GLY A 60 18.06 -0.06 -8.54
C GLY A 60 16.60 -0.49 -8.39
N GLU A 61 16.30 -1.74 -8.77
CA GLU A 61 14.96 -2.32 -8.63
C GLU A 61 14.57 -2.51 -7.15
N LEU A 62 15.47 -3.00 -6.30
CA LEU A 62 15.21 -3.13 -4.86
C LEU A 62 14.96 -1.77 -4.18
N ARG A 63 15.69 -0.72 -4.56
CA ARG A 63 15.43 0.64 -4.06
C ARG A 63 14.07 1.15 -4.49
N SER A 64 13.71 0.93 -5.75
CA SER A 64 12.40 1.33 -6.29
C SER A 64 11.25 0.57 -5.62
N LEU A 65 11.43 -0.72 -5.37
CA LEU A 65 10.49 -1.54 -4.62
C LEU A 65 10.34 -1.04 -3.18
N ASN A 66 11.44 -0.71 -2.50
CA ASN A 66 11.38 -0.17 -1.15
C ASN A 66 10.67 1.19 -1.09
N GLN A 67 10.86 2.05 -2.09
CA GLN A 67 10.13 3.31 -2.18
C GLN A 67 8.63 3.08 -2.34
N ARG A 68 8.22 2.17 -3.23
CA ARG A 68 6.80 1.81 -3.43
C ARG A 68 6.15 1.28 -2.14
N ILE A 69 6.90 0.50 -1.34
CA ILE A 69 6.44 0.03 -0.03
C ILE A 69 6.18 1.21 0.93
N VAL A 70 7.12 2.16 1.01
CA VAL A 70 6.99 3.36 1.85
C VAL A 70 5.78 4.20 1.44
N ASP A 71 5.64 4.48 0.14
CA ASP A 71 4.51 5.26 -0.38
C ASP A 71 3.15 4.60 -0.07
N THR A 72 3.10 3.27 -0.10
CA THR A 72 1.88 2.51 0.23
C THR A 72 1.56 2.57 1.72
N ILE A 73 2.57 2.55 2.60
CA ILE A 73 2.40 2.78 4.03
C ILE A 73 1.83 4.17 4.28
N GLU A 74 2.40 5.22 3.67
CA GLU A 74 1.93 6.59 3.83
C GLU A 74 0.48 6.77 3.37
N LEU A 75 0.09 6.11 2.29
CA LEU A 75 -1.29 6.12 1.79
C LEU A 75 -2.26 5.46 2.79
N MET A 76 -1.89 4.30 3.36
CA MET A 76 -2.71 3.63 4.38
C MET A 76 -2.82 4.47 5.66
N GLU A 77 -1.71 5.06 6.13
CA GLU A 77 -1.70 5.93 7.31
C GLU A 77 -2.55 7.19 7.06
N SER A 78 -2.51 7.77 5.85
CA SER A 78 -3.39 8.88 5.47
C SER A 78 -4.87 8.48 5.48
N ASP A 79 -5.22 7.26 5.06
CA ASP A 79 -6.60 6.78 5.09
C ASP A 79 -7.08 6.55 6.54
N MET A 80 -6.19 6.11 7.44
CA MET A 80 -6.49 6.04 8.88
C MET A 80 -6.79 7.42 9.47
N VAL A 81 -5.98 8.43 9.14
CA VAL A 81 -6.14 9.80 9.65
C VAL A 81 -7.50 10.38 9.25
N ARG A 82 -7.99 10.05 8.05
CA ARG A 82 -9.32 10.48 7.58
C ARG A 82 -10.45 9.84 8.38
N ASN A 83 -10.20 8.70 9.04
CA ASN A 83 -11.16 7.96 9.85
C ASN A 83 -12.49 7.70 9.12
N GLU A 84 -12.40 7.36 7.83
CA GLU A 84 -13.56 7.06 6.98
C GLU A 84 -13.55 5.59 6.55
N ARG A 85 -14.63 4.89 6.82
CA ARG A 85 -14.79 3.45 6.52
C ARG A 85 -14.89 3.16 5.02
N ALA A 86 -15.73 3.91 4.30
CA ALA A 86 -15.98 3.64 2.88
C ALA A 86 -14.73 3.76 1.99
N PRO A 87 -13.85 4.78 2.15
CA PRO A 87 -12.58 4.85 1.44
C PRO A 87 -11.64 3.69 1.79
N TYR A 88 -11.58 3.29 3.07
CA TYR A 88 -10.75 2.17 3.50
C TYR A 88 -11.22 0.84 2.90
N GLU A 89 -12.50 0.50 3.04
CA GLU A 89 -13.06 -0.76 2.50
C GLU A 89 -12.89 -0.84 0.98
N ALA A 90 -13.07 0.28 0.27
CA ALA A 90 -12.87 0.35 -1.18
C ALA A 90 -11.41 0.07 -1.59
N LYS A 91 -10.43 0.41 -0.74
CA LYS A 91 -9.00 0.26 -1.02
C LYS A 91 -8.37 -0.97 -0.37
N LEU A 92 -9.05 -1.65 0.55
CA LEU A 92 -8.51 -2.82 1.25
C LEU A 92 -8.10 -3.94 0.28
N GLY A 93 -8.90 -4.16 -0.76
CA GLY A 93 -8.56 -5.10 -1.83
C GLY A 93 -7.29 -4.69 -2.58
N PHE A 94 -7.14 -3.39 -2.87
CA PHE A 94 -5.95 -2.83 -3.48
C PHE A 94 -4.71 -3.05 -2.60
N TYR A 95 -4.77 -2.74 -1.30
CA TYR A 95 -3.62 -2.92 -0.40
C TYR A 95 -3.17 -4.37 -0.27
N ARG A 96 -4.13 -5.30 -0.22
CA ARG A 96 -3.83 -6.75 -0.20
C ARG A 96 -3.15 -7.20 -1.48
N GLN A 97 -3.67 -6.76 -2.63
CA GLN A 97 -3.09 -7.10 -3.92
C GLN A 97 -1.68 -6.50 -4.07
N GLU A 98 -1.50 -5.23 -3.72
CA GLU A 98 -0.20 -4.55 -3.73
C GLU A 98 0.84 -5.30 -2.89
N TYR A 99 0.46 -5.76 -1.69
CA TYR A 99 1.35 -6.56 -0.85
C TYR A 99 1.79 -7.87 -1.53
N LEU A 100 0.85 -8.59 -2.15
CA LEU A 100 1.14 -9.83 -2.87
C LEU A 100 2.06 -9.58 -4.07
N ASP A 101 1.77 -8.55 -4.87
CA ASP A 101 2.54 -8.20 -6.06
C ASP A 101 3.98 -7.81 -5.69
N MET A 102 4.15 -6.99 -4.65
CA MET A 102 5.48 -6.60 -4.17
C MET A 102 6.26 -7.79 -3.58
N THR A 103 5.57 -8.72 -2.93
CA THR A 103 6.19 -9.96 -2.41
C THR A 103 6.68 -10.86 -3.54
N VAL A 104 5.88 -11.01 -4.62
CA VAL A 104 6.30 -11.76 -5.81
C VAL A 104 7.49 -11.07 -6.48
N HIS A 105 7.44 -9.75 -6.65
CA HIS A 105 8.55 -8.99 -7.23
C HIS A 105 9.84 -9.15 -6.42
N LEU A 106 9.77 -9.08 -5.08
CA LEU A 106 10.93 -9.34 -4.23
C LEU A 106 11.51 -10.74 -4.47
N LYS A 107 10.66 -11.77 -4.52
CA LYS A 107 11.10 -13.15 -4.80
C LYS A 107 11.80 -13.27 -6.14
N ASP A 108 11.29 -12.60 -7.17
CA ASP A 108 11.92 -12.62 -8.50
C ASP A 108 13.29 -11.93 -8.48
N LEU A 109 13.41 -10.78 -7.82
CA LEU A 109 14.69 -10.09 -7.65
C LEU A 109 15.68 -10.97 -6.88
N VAL A 110 15.25 -11.58 -5.77
CA VAL A 110 16.07 -12.50 -4.96
C VAL A 110 16.49 -13.75 -5.76
N ASN A 111 15.60 -14.30 -6.58
CA ASN A 111 15.95 -15.41 -7.48
C ASN A 111 17.02 -15.00 -8.48
N ILE A 112 16.95 -13.78 -9.03
CA ILE A 112 18.00 -13.24 -9.90
C ILE A 112 19.31 -13.12 -9.12
N LEU A 113 19.29 -12.49 -7.94
CA LEU A 113 20.44 -12.33 -7.04
C LEU A 113 21.18 -13.66 -6.80
N HIS A 114 20.45 -14.74 -6.55
CA HIS A 114 21.02 -16.06 -6.23
C HIS A 114 21.35 -16.94 -7.45
N ASN A 115 20.72 -16.71 -8.61
CA ASN A 115 20.99 -17.46 -9.84
C ASN A 115 22.09 -16.84 -10.73
N VAL A 116 22.68 -15.69 -10.36
CA VAL A 116 23.93 -15.21 -10.96
C VAL A 116 25.15 -15.93 -10.34
N GLN A 117 25.25 -17.24 -10.58
CA GLN A 117 26.53 -17.95 -10.58
C GLN A 117 26.72 -18.65 -11.92
N PRO A 118 27.60 -18.11 -12.78
CA PRO A 118 28.42 -19.00 -13.59
C PRO A 118 29.89 -18.53 -13.63
N GLN A 119 30.79 -19.35 -13.09
CA GLN A 119 32.06 -19.60 -13.78
C GLN A 119 32.29 -21.11 -13.86
N PRO A 120 32.00 -21.73 -15.01
CA PRO A 120 32.64 -22.98 -15.36
C PRO A 120 34.15 -22.72 -15.43
N GLN A 121 34.92 -23.39 -14.58
CA GLN A 121 36.36 -23.46 -14.76
C GLN A 121 36.61 -24.09 -16.14
N VAL A 122 37.29 -23.34 -17.01
CA VAL A 122 37.83 -23.86 -18.27
C VAL A 122 38.77 -24.99 -17.89
N THR A 123 38.38 -26.24 -18.19
CA THR A 123 39.30 -27.36 -18.16
C THR A 123 40.41 -27.09 -19.17
N PRO A 124 41.70 -27.16 -18.79
CA PRO A 124 42.75 -27.06 -19.78
C PRO A 124 42.63 -28.27 -20.70
N THR A 125 42.40 -27.99 -21.98
CA THR A 125 42.45 -28.95 -23.08
C THR A 125 43.78 -29.70 -22.98
N GLU A 126 43.73 -31.03 -22.85
CA GLU A 126 44.89 -31.90 -23.12
C GLU A 126 45.43 -31.54 -24.51
N GLN A 127 46.68 -31.09 -24.57
CA GLN A 127 47.44 -31.09 -25.81
C GLN A 127 48.29 -32.36 -25.87
N PRO A 128 48.44 -32.95 -27.08
CA PRO A 128 49.07 -34.25 -27.30
C PRO A 128 50.57 -34.27 -27.00
#